data_AF-A0A6C0KZN5-F1
#
_entry.id   AF-A0A6C0KZN5-F1
#
_cell.length_a   1.000
_cell.length_b   1.000
_cell.length_c   1.000
_cell.angle_alpha   90.00
_cell.angle_beta   90.00
_cell.angle_gamma   90.00
#
_symmetry.space_group_name_H-M   'P 1'
#
loop_
_entity.id
_entity.type
_entity.pdbx_description
1 polymer ?
#
loop_
_entity_poly.entity_id
_entity_poly.type
_entity_poly.pdbx_seq_one_letter_code
_entity_poly.pdbx_strand_id
1 'polypeptide(L)'
;MNKLNRDIRYFYFINSYDMNQHGGGDRQHKIVYRGHKIYYNSSSNIYGDVNTIIIDGGRDAGRRPCFQMILKNKVALLQSIERGTDCFVDRHDNSRDLVLVAFQIAKEKGYSIFELTDNSFKQCPPYRFSLSDVYFLTTGRTWYESILPIKIQNRDESEIIELRKRAHTIKWKTVADYLISKDVQFNFDIRGINENEAGSSMKVLDRIKSMRNTVSCKFFAENTNRILFISNIPSFHGTTWTVNI
;
A
#
# COMPACT_ATOMS: atom_id res chain seq x y z
N MET A 1 15.64 1.73 -7.29
CA MET A 1 14.80 0.51 -7.41
C MET A 1 15.73 -0.70 -7.32
N ASN A 2 15.52 -1.64 -6.40
CA ASN A 2 16.39 -2.81 -6.28
C ASN A 2 16.33 -3.63 -7.59
N LYS A 3 17.47 -4.17 -8.05
CA LYS A 3 17.60 -4.99 -9.26
C LYS A 3 16.57 -6.13 -9.25
N LEU A 4 16.39 -6.79 -8.10
CA LEU A 4 15.37 -7.82 -7.88
C LEU A 4 13.94 -7.32 -8.21
N ASN A 5 13.52 -6.16 -7.71
CA ASN A 5 12.17 -5.61 -7.96
C ASN A 5 11.95 -5.21 -9.43
N ARG A 6 12.98 -4.71 -10.10
CA ARG A 6 12.91 -4.39 -11.54
C ARG A 6 12.78 -5.67 -12.37
N ASP A 7 13.66 -6.63 -12.11
CA ASP A 7 13.75 -7.86 -12.90
C ASP A 7 12.51 -8.76 -12.65
N ILE A 8 11.90 -8.73 -11.46
CA ILE A 8 10.58 -9.34 -11.17
C ILE A 8 9.44 -8.66 -11.96
N ARG A 9 9.31 -7.33 -11.90
CA ARG A 9 8.26 -6.61 -12.67
C ARG A 9 8.38 -6.89 -14.17
N TYR A 10 9.61 -6.91 -14.69
CA TYR A 10 9.91 -7.24 -16.08
C TYR A 10 9.58 -8.69 -16.43
N PHE A 11 9.89 -9.65 -15.54
CA PHE A 11 9.52 -11.06 -15.71
C PHE A 11 8.01 -11.26 -15.83
N TYR A 12 7.20 -10.63 -14.96
CA TYR A 12 5.73 -10.75 -15.05
C TYR A 12 5.13 -9.99 -16.25
N PHE A 13 5.71 -8.85 -16.61
CA PHE A 13 5.31 -8.08 -17.80
C PHE A 13 5.54 -8.85 -19.11
N ILE A 14 6.64 -9.62 -19.20
CA ILE A 14 6.97 -10.44 -20.38
C ILE A 14 6.24 -11.79 -20.37
N ASN A 15 6.37 -12.54 -19.28
CA ASN A 15 5.94 -13.94 -19.26
C ASN A 15 4.44 -14.11 -19.02
N SER A 16 3.70 -13.00 -18.88
CA SER A 16 2.23 -12.97 -18.71
C SER A 16 1.73 -13.96 -17.65
N TYR A 17 2.55 -14.19 -16.61
CA TYR A 17 2.63 -15.46 -15.87
C TYR A 17 1.24 -16.01 -15.58
N ASP A 18 0.86 -17.06 -16.33
CA ASP A 18 -0.55 -17.36 -16.50
C ASP A 18 -1.12 -18.11 -15.29
N MET A 19 -1.40 -17.33 -14.24
CA MET A 19 -2.15 -17.77 -13.08
C MET A 19 -3.61 -18.09 -13.42
N ASN A 20 -4.03 -18.25 -14.69
CA ASN A 20 -5.22 -19.03 -15.01
C ASN A 20 -4.97 -20.54 -14.83
N GLN A 21 -3.72 -21.01 -15.02
CA GLN A 21 -3.34 -22.38 -14.67
C GLN A 21 -3.45 -22.68 -13.16
N HIS A 22 -3.46 -21.66 -12.30
CA HIS A 22 -3.56 -21.80 -10.83
C HIS A 22 -4.75 -21.04 -10.20
N GLY A 23 -5.47 -20.22 -10.97
CA GLY A 23 -6.57 -19.35 -10.51
C GLY A 23 -7.97 -19.91 -10.77
N GLY A 24 -8.05 -21.04 -11.45
CA GLY A 24 -9.22 -21.94 -11.47
C GLY A 24 -9.02 -23.21 -10.63
N GLY A 25 -7.78 -23.54 -10.23
CA GLY A 25 -7.48 -24.68 -9.37
C GLY A 25 -7.92 -24.44 -7.93
N ASP A 26 -8.32 -25.52 -7.24
CA ASP A 26 -8.89 -25.45 -5.90
C ASP A 26 -8.05 -24.64 -4.92
N ARG A 27 -8.74 -23.87 -4.08
CA ARG A 27 -8.13 -23.12 -2.98
C ARG A 27 -7.73 -24.09 -1.88
N GLN A 28 -6.49 -24.55 -1.94
CA GLN A 28 -6.00 -25.67 -1.14
C GLN A 28 -5.98 -25.36 0.36
N HIS A 29 -5.72 -24.11 0.71
CA HIS A 29 -5.65 -23.68 2.11
C HIS A 29 -6.56 -22.48 2.36
N LYS A 30 -7.41 -22.62 3.40
CA LYS A 30 -8.35 -21.60 3.87
C LYS A 30 -8.03 -21.26 5.32
N ILE A 31 -7.74 -20.01 5.58
CA ILE A 31 -7.61 -19.42 6.92
C ILE A 31 -8.88 -18.58 7.18
N VAL A 32 -9.41 -18.64 8.40
CA VAL A 32 -10.47 -17.71 8.84
C VAL A 32 -9.85 -16.77 9.86
N TYR A 33 -9.70 -15.50 9.48
CA TYR A 33 -9.10 -14.47 10.32
C TYR A 33 -10.12 -13.37 10.56
N ARG A 34 -10.51 -13.14 11.83
CA ARG A 34 -11.52 -12.13 12.23
C ARG A 34 -12.85 -12.21 11.45
N GLY A 35 -13.27 -13.41 11.07
CA GLY A 35 -14.47 -13.66 10.26
C GLY A 35 -14.25 -13.59 8.74
N HIS A 36 -13.14 -13.03 8.27
CA HIS A 36 -12.78 -13.04 6.85
C HIS A 36 -12.19 -14.40 6.45
N LYS A 37 -12.73 -15.00 5.39
CA LYS A 37 -12.09 -16.13 4.70
C LYS A 37 -10.91 -15.57 3.89
N ILE A 38 -9.72 -16.06 4.13
CA ILE A 38 -8.51 -15.77 3.36
C ILE A 38 -7.99 -17.10 2.83
N TYR A 39 -7.55 -17.13 1.59
CA TYR A 39 -7.04 -18.32 0.94
C TYR A 39 -5.59 -18.10 0.55
N TYR A 40 -4.81 -19.18 0.57
CA TYR A 40 -3.50 -19.17 -0.04
C TYR A 40 -3.22 -20.45 -0.82
N ASN A 41 -2.54 -20.29 -1.94
CA ASN A 41 -2.04 -21.38 -2.76
C ASN A 41 -0.52 -21.22 -2.87
N SER A 42 0.21 -22.32 -2.69
CA SER A 42 1.67 -22.34 -2.85
C SER A 42 2.00 -22.92 -4.23
N SER A 43 2.83 -22.24 -5.01
CA SER A 43 3.24 -22.70 -6.34
C SER A 43 4.77 -22.83 -6.41
N SER A 44 5.24 -23.90 -7.04
CA SER A 44 6.64 -24.00 -7.44
C SER A 44 6.98 -22.93 -8.47
N ASN A 45 8.18 -22.36 -8.39
CA ASN A 45 8.73 -21.55 -9.47
C ASN A 45 9.20 -22.46 -10.63
N ILE A 46 9.75 -21.86 -11.69
CA ILE A 46 10.28 -22.60 -12.86
C ILE A 46 11.44 -23.57 -12.55
N TYR A 47 11.96 -23.56 -11.32
CA TYR A 47 13.04 -24.43 -10.84
C TYR A 47 12.53 -25.55 -9.91
N GLY A 48 11.22 -25.68 -9.72
CA GLY A 48 10.59 -26.73 -8.89
C GLY A 48 10.40 -26.37 -7.41
N ASP A 49 11.11 -25.36 -6.91
CA ASP A 49 11.02 -24.90 -5.51
C ASP A 49 9.75 -24.11 -5.22
N VAL A 50 9.11 -24.37 -4.06
CA VAL A 50 7.94 -23.63 -3.55
C VAL A 50 8.35 -22.24 -3.04
N ASN A 51 8.73 -21.37 -3.97
CA ASN A 51 9.24 -20.02 -3.71
C ASN A 51 8.18 -18.92 -3.89
N THR A 52 6.90 -19.28 -4.10
CA THR A 52 5.80 -18.30 -4.22
C THR A 52 4.53 -18.81 -3.56
N ILE A 53 3.91 -17.92 -2.79
CA ILE A 53 2.58 -18.10 -2.21
C ILE A 53 1.70 -16.95 -2.69
N ILE A 54 0.55 -17.29 -3.26
CA ILE A 54 -0.49 -16.32 -3.64
C ILE A 54 -1.49 -16.29 -2.49
N ILE A 55 -1.87 -15.10 -2.03
CA ILE A 55 -2.80 -14.88 -0.91
C ILE A 55 -3.94 -14.00 -1.41
N ASP A 56 -5.16 -14.55 -1.42
CA ASP A 56 -6.36 -13.86 -1.91
C ASP A 56 -7.51 -13.91 -0.90
N GLY A 57 -8.39 -12.90 -0.96
CA GLY A 57 -9.53 -12.81 -0.06
C GLY A 57 -10.68 -13.78 -0.39
N GLY A 58 -10.64 -14.59 -1.45
CA GLY A 58 -11.75 -15.44 -1.91
C GLY A 58 -12.49 -14.91 -3.15
N ARG A 59 -13.59 -15.56 -3.57
CA ARG A 59 -14.47 -15.09 -4.69
C ARG A 59 -15.85 -14.62 -4.19
N ASP A 60 -16.26 -15.02 -2.99
CA ASP A 60 -17.59 -14.83 -2.39
C ASP A 60 -18.02 -13.35 -2.14
N ALA A 61 -17.27 -12.34 -2.64
CA ALA A 61 -17.68 -10.93 -2.65
C ALA A 61 -17.04 -10.15 -3.82
N GLY A 62 -16.87 -10.81 -4.98
CA GLY A 62 -16.37 -10.16 -6.19
C GLY A 62 -14.87 -9.84 -6.14
N ARG A 63 -14.52 -8.62 -6.56
CA ARG A 63 -13.15 -8.07 -6.52
C ARG A 63 -12.64 -8.11 -5.08
N ARG A 64 -11.38 -8.49 -4.83
CA ARG A 64 -10.80 -8.58 -3.48
C ARG A 64 -9.29 -8.22 -3.52
N PRO A 65 -8.62 -7.97 -2.39
CA PRO A 65 -7.16 -7.82 -2.36
C PRO A 65 -6.45 -9.13 -2.71
N CYS A 66 -5.32 -8.99 -3.42
CA CYS A 66 -4.44 -10.09 -3.84
C CYS A 66 -2.98 -9.72 -3.53
N PHE A 67 -2.27 -10.61 -2.86
CA PHE A 67 -0.85 -10.46 -2.56
C PHE A 67 -0.06 -11.67 -3.04
N GLN A 68 1.19 -11.44 -3.41
CA GLN A 68 2.19 -12.47 -3.65
C GLN A 68 3.23 -12.39 -2.54
N MET A 69 3.56 -13.52 -1.94
CA MET A 69 4.69 -13.66 -1.02
C MET A 69 5.75 -14.53 -1.68
N ILE A 70 6.90 -13.94 -1.98
CA ILE A 70 8.06 -14.63 -2.54
C ILE A 70 8.94 -15.10 -1.38
N LEU A 71 9.30 -16.38 -1.37
CA LEU A 71 10.06 -17.01 -0.31
C LEU A 71 11.49 -17.29 -0.79
N LYS A 72 12.51 -16.71 -0.14
CA LYS A 72 13.91 -16.89 -0.50
C LYS A 72 14.87 -16.54 0.64
N ASN A 73 15.90 -17.36 0.86
CA ASN A 73 17.03 -17.04 1.76
C ASN A 73 16.62 -16.48 3.14
N LYS A 74 15.65 -17.12 3.81
CA LYS A 74 15.04 -16.68 5.09
C LYS A 74 14.25 -15.35 5.06
N VAL A 75 14.11 -14.72 3.90
CA VAL A 75 13.22 -13.57 3.64
C VAL A 75 11.91 -14.05 3.00
N ALA A 76 10.79 -13.54 3.52
CA ALA A 76 9.46 -13.64 2.93
C ALA A 76 9.04 -12.25 2.44
N LEU A 77 9.09 -12.03 1.12
CA LEU A 77 8.83 -10.73 0.48
C LEU A 77 7.38 -10.65 -0.01
N LEU A 78 6.54 -9.86 0.67
CA LEU A 78 5.18 -9.55 0.25
C LEU A 78 5.16 -8.43 -0.79
N GLN A 79 4.38 -8.63 -1.85
CA GLN A 79 4.10 -7.64 -2.89
C GLN A 79 2.61 -7.65 -3.21
N SER A 80 2.00 -6.47 -3.33
CA SER A 80 0.63 -6.35 -3.85
C SER A 80 0.60 -6.69 -5.35
N ILE A 81 -0.28 -7.59 -5.77
CA ILE A 81 -0.47 -7.92 -7.19
C ILE A 81 -1.56 -7.03 -7.76
N GLU A 82 -1.27 -6.36 -8.88
CA GLU A 82 -2.30 -5.77 -9.73
C GLU A 82 -2.56 -6.71 -10.92
N ARG A 83 -3.63 -7.53 -10.83
CA ARG A 83 -4.04 -8.45 -11.89
C ARG A 83 -5.50 -8.22 -12.27
N GLY A 84 -5.71 -7.79 -13.52
CA GLY A 84 -7.04 -7.60 -14.10
C GLY A 84 -7.91 -6.60 -13.34
N THR A 85 -9.23 -6.76 -13.46
CA THR A 85 -10.19 -5.86 -12.79
C THR A 85 -10.49 -6.24 -11.34
N ASP A 86 -9.89 -7.30 -10.81
CA ASP A 86 -10.43 -7.98 -9.62
C ASP A 86 -9.47 -8.05 -8.42
N CYS A 87 -8.20 -7.63 -8.58
CA CYS A 87 -7.20 -7.56 -7.52
C CYS A 87 -6.86 -6.11 -7.12
N PHE A 88 -7.30 -5.65 -5.94
CA PHE A 88 -7.02 -4.29 -5.42
C PHE A 88 -6.81 -4.22 -3.91
N VAL A 89 -5.83 -3.41 -3.46
CA VAL A 89 -5.37 -3.39 -2.06
C VAL A 89 -6.32 -2.67 -1.08
N ASP A 90 -7.08 -1.64 -1.47
CA ASP A 90 -7.87 -0.82 -0.51
C ASP A 90 -9.30 -0.51 -1.00
N ARG A 91 -9.98 -1.54 -1.50
CA ARG A 91 -11.43 -1.53 -1.73
C ARG A 91 -12.24 -2.28 -0.68
N HIS A 92 -11.61 -3.08 0.16
CA HIS A 92 -12.25 -4.00 1.11
C HIS A 92 -11.52 -3.97 2.44
N ASP A 93 -12.28 -3.95 3.54
CA ASP A 93 -11.74 -3.83 4.90
C ASP A 93 -10.81 -5.00 5.31
N ASN A 94 -10.94 -6.15 4.64
CA ASN A 94 -10.14 -7.34 4.89
C ASN A 94 -8.68 -7.26 4.40
N SER A 95 -8.28 -6.23 3.66
CA SER A 95 -6.90 -6.16 3.12
C SER A 95 -5.83 -6.05 4.19
N ARG A 96 -6.14 -5.45 5.35
CA ARG A 96 -5.27 -5.48 6.54
C ARG A 96 -5.07 -6.90 7.06
N ASP A 97 -6.14 -7.69 7.10
CA ASP A 97 -6.08 -9.07 7.59
C ASP A 97 -5.31 -9.98 6.62
N LEU A 98 -5.34 -9.73 5.30
CA LEU A 98 -4.47 -10.45 4.35
C LEU A 98 -2.98 -10.23 4.63
N VAL A 99 -2.57 -9.01 5.01
CA VAL A 99 -1.17 -8.71 5.37
C VAL A 99 -0.78 -9.41 6.67
N LEU A 100 -1.68 -9.44 7.66
CA LEU A 100 -1.47 -10.16 8.93
C LEU A 100 -1.39 -11.67 8.72
N VAL A 101 -2.23 -12.25 7.86
CA VAL A 101 -2.18 -13.66 7.48
C VAL A 101 -0.91 -13.98 6.68
N ALA A 102 -0.46 -13.10 5.78
CA ALA A 102 0.81 -13.27 5.09
C ALA A 102 2.01 -13.33 6.06
N PHE A 103 2.04 -12.42 7.05
CA PHE A 103 3.04 -12.41 8.10
C PHE A 103 2.99 -13.69 8.96
N GLN A 104 1.80 -14.17 9.30
CA GLN A 104 1.61 -15.45 10.00
C GLN A 104 2.14 -16.64 9.19
N ILE A 105 1.80 -16.74 7.89
CA ILE A 105 2.28 -17.82 7.01
C ILE A 105 3.82 -17.81 6.88
N ALA A 106 4.43 -16.62 6.83
CA ALA A 106 5.89 -16.50 6.82
C ALA A 106 6.53 -17.04 8.11
N LYS A 107 5.94 -16.72 9.27
CA LYS A 107 6.37 -17.22 10.59
C LYS A 107 6.26 -18.73 10.70
N GLU A 108 5.10 -19.28 10.34
CA GLU A 108 4.81 -20.73 10.38
C GLU A 108 5.74 -21.53 9.45
N LYS A 109 6.24 -20.91 8.37
CA LYS A 109 7.21 -21.50 7.44
C LYS A 109 8.69 -21.28 7.82
N GLY A 110 8.98 -20.70 8.99
CA GLY A 110 10.35 -20.59 9.51
C GLY A 110 11.23 -19.56 8.80
N TYR A 111 10.63 -18.50 8.26
CA TYR A 111 11.31 -17.30 7.77
C TYR A 111 11.59 -16.35 8.93
N SER A 112 12.71 -15.62 8.88
CA SER A 112 13.15 -14.73 9.97
C SER A 112 12.99 -13.25 9.64
N ILE A 113 12.77 -12.92 8.36
CA ILE A 113 12.59 -11.55 7.87
C ILE A 113 11.33 -11.53 7.01
N PHE A 114 10.40 -10.62 7.31
CA PHE A 114 9.28 -10.29 6.44
C PHE A 114 9.59 -8.96 5.75
N GLU A 115 9.74 -8.99 4.43
CA GLU A 115 9.86 -7.78 3.62
C GLU A 115 8.53 -7.45 2.95
N LEU A 116 8.32 -6.18 2.62
CA LEU A 116 7.14 -5.71 1.92
C LEU A 116 7.51 -4.58 0.97
N THR A 117 7.17 -4.70 -0.32
CA THR A 117 7.28 -3.56 -1.26
C THR A 117 5.93 -2.85 -1.38
N ASP A 118 5.86 -1.59 -0.95
CA ASP A 118 4.60 -0.82 -0.99
C ASP A 118 4.27 -0.34 -2.41
N ASN A 119 3.64 -1.22 -3.19
CA ASN A 119 3.11 -0.89 -4.50
C ASN A 119 1.60 -0.59 -4.47
N SER A 120 1.10 -0.09 -3.34
CA SER A 120 -0.33 -0.13 -3.03
C SER A 120 -1.07 1.12 -3.49
N PHE A 121 -2.27 0.95 -4.04
CA PHE A 121 -3.08 2.04 -4.56
C PHE A 121 -4.56 1.92 -4.16
N LYS A 122 -5.22 3.07 -4.01
CA LYS A 122 -6.68 3.15 -4.00
C LYS A 122 -7.18 3.37 -5.42
N GLN A 123 -8.18 2.60 -5.85
CA GLN A 123 -8.76 2.66 -7.20
C GLN A 123 -10.21 3.14 -7.13
N CYS A 124 -10.45 4.41 -7.50
CA CYS A 124 -11.78 5.03 -7.63
C CYS A 124 -11.99 5.52 -9.09
N PRO A 125 -12.36 4.64 -10.04
CA PRO A 125 -12.34 4.92 -11.47
C PRO A 125 -12.99 6.25 -11.86
N PRO A 126 -12.35 7.06 -12.73
CA PRO A 126 -11.07 6.80 -13.41
C PRO A 126 -9.82 6.99 -12.54
N TYR A 127 -9.95 7.53 -11.33
CA TYR A 127 -8.86 7.98 -10.49
C TYR A 127 -8.13 6.86 -9.72
N ARG A 128 -6.83 7.06 -9.52
CA ARG A 128 -5.92 6.17 -8.78
C ARG A 128 -4.88 7.01 -8.03
N PHE A 129 -4.57 6.64 -6.80
CA PHE A 129 -3.51 7.29 -6.02
C PHE A 129 -2.80 6.28 -5.10
N SER A 130 -1.54 6.56 -4.76
CA SER A 130 -0.77 5.66 -3.89
C SER A 130 -1.24 5.76 -2.44
N LEU A 131 -1.41 4.60 -1.79
CA LEU A 131 -1.82 4.53 -0.40
C LEU A 131 -0.70 4.95 0.55
N SER A 132 0.55 4.58 0.24
CA SER A 132 1.73 4.96 1.02
C SER A 132 1.74 6.46 1.31
N ASP A 133 1.52 7.23 0.26
CA ASP A 133 1.72 8.68 0.24
C ASP A 133 0.56 9.40 0.91
N VAL A 134 -0.68 8.99 0.61
CA VAL A 134 -1.87 9.55 1.25
C VAL A 134 -1.96 9.17 2.73
N TYR A 135 -1.58 7.95 3.12
CA TYR A 135 -1.48 7.59 4.54
C TYR A 135 -0.39 8.39 5.25
N PHE A 136 0.79 8.56 4.64
CA PHE A 136 1.88 9.33 5.26
C PHE A 136 1.51 10.81 5.42
N LEU A 137 0.87 11.42 4.42
CA LEU A 137 0.37 12.80 4.51
C LEU A 137 -0.78 12.97 5.52
N THR A 138 -1.58 11.93 5.79
CA THR A 138 -2.73 12.00 6.72
C THR A 138 -2.48 11.45 8.11
N THR A 139 -1.35 10.78 8.36
CA THR A 139 -1.05 10.16 9.68
C THR A 139 0.43 10.23 10.08
N GLY A 140 1.33 10.68 9.20
CA GLY A 140 2.78 10.56 9.39
C GLY A 140 3.29 9.11 9.43
N ARG A 141 2.52 8.15 8.93
CA ARG A 141 2.87 6.74 8.77
C ARG A 141 2.31 6.20 7.47
N THR A 142 3.00 5.27 6.84
CA THR A 142 2.46 4.51 5.70
C THR A 142 1.32 3.58 6.12
N TRP A 143 0.59 3.05 5.13
CA TRP A 143 -0.52 2.14 5.42
C TRP A 143 -0.06 0.88 6.16
N TYR A 144 1.10 0.32 5.80
CA TYR A 144 1.62 -0.91 6.42
C TYR A 144 2.17 -0.70 7.84
N GLU A 145 2.68 0.50 8.16
CA GLU A 145 3.03 0.89 9.55
C GLU A 145 1.79 0.96 10.47
N SER A 146 0.56 0.94 9.91
CA SER A 146 -0.68 0.77 10.67
C SER A 146 -1.08 -0.70 10.91
N ILE A 147 -0.32 -1.66 10.36
CA ILE A 147 -0.63 -3.10 10.39
C ILE A 147 0.47 -3.89 11.12
N LEU A 148 1.74 -3.60 10.84
CA LEU A 148 2.91 -4.29 11.38
C LEU A 148 3.96 -3.28 11.88
N PRO A 149 4.83 -3.64 12.83
CA PRO A 149 5.94 -2.80 13.31
C PRO A 149 7.13 -2.81 12.32
N ILE A 150 6.83 -2.51 11.05
CA ILE A 150 7.79 -2.47 9.94
C ILE A 150 8.65 -1.20 9.95
N LYS A 151 9.86 -1.33 9.40
CA LYS A 151 10.80 -0.23 9.16
C LYS A 151 11.22 -0.17 7.70
N ILE A 152 11.50 1.01 7.17
CA ILE A 152 12.01 1.14 5.80
C ILE A 152 13.44 0.58 5.73
N GLN A 153 13.77 -0.14 4.66
CA GLN A 153 15.07 -0.81 4.54
C GLN A 153 16.22 0.12 4.12
N ASN A 154 15.90 1.21 3.41
CA ASN A 154 16.88 2.05 2.70
C ASN A 154 16.89 3.51 3.18
N ARG A 155 16.54 3.77 4.44
CA ARG A 155 16.68 5.07 5.12
C ARG A 155 16.94 4.87 6.60
N ASP A 156 17.66 5.79 7.22
CA ASP A 156 17.82 5.82 8.66
C ASP A 156 16.52 6.22 9.37
N GLU A 157 16.33 5.73 10.60
CA GLU A 157 15.15 6.10 11.42
C GLU A 157 15.12 7.61 11.70
N SER A 158 16.28 8.27 11.76
CA SER A 158 16.40 9.74 11.90
C SER A 158 15.79 10.50 10.72
N GLU A 159 16.03 10.05 9.47
CA GLU A 159 15.39 10.62 8.28
C GLU A 159 13.88 10.46 8.36
N ILE A 160 13.42 9.25 8.71
CA ILE A 160 11.99 8.98 8.81
C ILE A 160 11.36 9.85 9.90
N ILE A 161 11.95 9.98 11.09
CA ILE A 161 11.46 10.84 12.17
C ILE A 161 11.30 12.30 11.69
N GLU A 162 12.27 12.83 10.93
CA GLU A 162 12.19 14.18 10.35
C GLU A 162 11.08 14.29 9.30
N LEU A 163 10.89 13.29 8.43
CA LEU A 163 9.76 13.25 7.49
C LEU A 163 8.40 13.16 8.22
N ARG A 164 8.31 12.37 9.29
CA ARG A 164 7.11 12.29 10.15
C ARG A 164 6.83 13.65 10.78
N LYS A 165 7.86 14.36 11.26
CA LYS A 165 7.76 15.72 11.83
C LYS A 165 7.27 16.74 10.80
N ARG A 166 7.74 16.67 9.54
CA ARG A 166 7.24 17.54 8.45
C ARG A 166 5.75 17.32 8.20
N ALA A 167 5.30 16.07 8.08
CA ALA A 167 3.88 15.75 7.93
C ALA A 167 3.03 16.32 9.07
N HIS A 168 3.51 16.24 10.33
CA HIS A 168 2.83 16.76 11.51
C HIS A 168 2.92 18.28 11.71
N THR A 169 3.78 18.98 10.97
CA THR A 169 3.99 20.44 11.15
C THR A 169 3.51 21.28 9.96
N ILE A 170 3.39 20.72 8.75
CA ILE A 170 2.94 21.50 7.59
C ILE A 170 1.50 22.03 7.76
N LYS A 171 1.38 23.32 7.47
CA LYS A 171 0.13 24.10 7.54
C LYS A 171 -0.68 23.89 6.28
N TRP A 172 -2.01 23.81 6.40
CA TRP A 172 -2.87 23.72 5.23
C TRP A 172 -2.75 24.97 4.35
N LYS A 173 -2.61 26.17 4.92
CA LYS A 173 -2.46 27.42 4.16
C LYS A 173 -1.30 27.35 3.15
N THR A 174 -0.15 26.79 3.54
CA THR A 174 1.02 26.60 2.67
C THR A 174 0.73 25.65 1.50
N VAL A 175 -0.03 24.58 1.75
CA VAL A 175 -0.45 23.62 0.72
C VAL A 175 -1.50 24.25 -0.21
N ALA A 176 -2.51 24.92 0.37
CA ALA A 176 -3.58 25.59 -0.36
C ALA A 176 -3.04 26.67 -1.28
N ASP A 177 -2.17 27.57 -0.79
CA ASP A 177 -1.54 28.62 -1.59
C ASP A 177 -0.73 28.05 -2.75
N TYR A 178 0.03 26.98 -2.51
CA TYR A 178 0.77 26.30 -3.58
C TYR A 178 -0.17 25.67 -4.61
N LEU A 179 -1.23 24.99 -4.19
CA LEU A 179 -2.20 24.38 -5.10
C LEU A 179 -2.97 25.44 -5.92
N ILE A 180 -3.37 26.55 -5.30
CA ILE A 180 -3.99 27.70 -5.99
C ILE A 180 -3.01 28.33 -6.99
N SER A 181 -1.71 28.44 -6.66
CA SER A 181 -0.65 28.88 -7.59
C SER A 181 -0.36 27.91 -8.76
N LYS A 182 -1.05 26.77 -8.81
CA LYS A 182 -1.02 25.76 -9.88
C LYS A 182 -2.42 25.52 -10.46
N ASP A 183 -3.28 26.54 -10.37
CA ASP A 183 -4.65 26.60 -10.88
C ASP A 183 -5.58 25.48 -10.38
N VAL A 184 -5.25 24.87 -9.24
CA VAL A 184 -6.07 23.81 -8.63
C VAL A 184 -7.25 24.43 -7.92
N GLN A 185 -8.44 24.24 -8.49
CA GLN A 185 -9.69 24.58 -7.84
C GLN A 185 -10.14 23.43 -6.94
N PHE A 186 -10.38 23.73 -5.66
CA PHE A 186 -10.95 22.80 -4.68
C PHE A 186 -11.91 23.54 -3.75
N ASN A 187 -13.01 22.89 -3.39
CA ASN A 187 -14.00 23.41 -2.45
C ASN A 187 -14.36 22.30 -1.46
N PHE A 188 -13.69 22.30 -0.32
CA PHE A 188 -13.88 21.34 0.76
C PHE A 188 -14.33 22.06 2.04
N ASP A 189 -15.23 21.44 2.79
CA ASP A 189 -15.65 21.96 4.08
C ASP A 189 -14.57 21.74 5.16
N ILE A 190 -13.70 22.74 5.29
CA ILE A 190 -12.64 22.79 6.30
C ILE A 190 -13.04 23.55 7.57
N ARG A 191 -14.33 23.84 7.77
CA ARG A 191 -14.81 24.57 8.97
C ARG A 191 -14.32 23.91 10.27
N GLY A 192 -13.89 24.73 11.21
CA GLY A 192 -13.31 24.28 12.48
C GLY A 192 -11.85 23.80 12.41
N ILE A 193 -11.17 23.94 11.26
CA ILE A 193 -9.71 23.75 11.16
C ILE A 193 -9.05 25.11 10.97
N ASN A 194 -8.07 25.45 11.82
CA ASN A 194 -7.24 26.63 11.63
C ASN A 194 -6.13 26.33 10.62
N GLU A 195 -6.27 26.84 9.40
CA GLU A 195 -5.34 26.59 8.28
C GLU A 195 -3.90 27.05 8.53
N ASN A 196 -3.69 27.93 9.51
CA ASN A 196 -2.38 28.48 9.88
C ASN A 196 -1.73 27.74 11.06
N GLU A 197 -2.43 26.80 11.68
CA GLU A 197 -1.91 25.92 12.75
C GLU A 197 -0.93 24.90 12.16
N ALA A 198 0.11 24.55 12.91
CA ALA A 198 1.01 23.45 12.53
C ALA A 198 0.23 22.13 12.43
N GLY A 199 0.48 21.34 11.38
CA GLY A 199 -0.20 20.07 11.14
C GLY A 199 -1.67 20.18 10.67
N SER A 200 -2.19 21.39 10.46
CA SER A 200 -3.55 21.59 9.91
C SER A 200 -3.74 20.95 8.53
N SER A 201 -2.67 20.81 7.73
CA SER A 201 -2.72 20.07 6.46
C SER A 201 -3.15 18.61 6.67
N MET A 202 -2.57 17.93 7.67
CA MET A 202 -2.94 16.55 8.01
C MET A 202 -4.43 16.46 8.37
N LYS A 203 -4.96 17.41 9.16
CA LYS A 203 -6.38 17.48 9.55
C LYS A 203 -7.30 17.67 8.33
N VAL A 204 -6.93 18.53 7.38
CA VAL A 204 -7.72 18.75 6.15
C VAL A 204 -7.68 17.54 5.22
N LEU A 205 -6.49 16.99 4.98
CA LEU A 205 -6.33 15.82 4.12
C LEU A 205 -7.05 14.58 4.70
N ASP A 206 -7.03 14.38 6.02
CA ASP A 206 -7.78 13.30 6.65
C ASP A 206 -9.31 13.49 6.52
N ARG A 207 -9.79 14.73 6.61
CA ARG A 207 -11.19 15.06 6.33
C ARG A 207 -11.57 14.78 4.87
N ILE A 208 -10.74 15.18 3.90
CA ILE A 208 -10.96 14.89 2.48
C ILE A 208 -10.99 13.37 2.24
N LYS A 209 -10.03 12.62 2.81
CA LYS A 209 -9.98 11.14 2.76
C LYS A 209 -11.26 10.50 3.35
N SER A 210 -11.79 11.08 4.42
CA SER A 210 -13.01 10.61 5.09
C SER A 210 -14.30 10.81 4.29
N MET A 211 -14.32 11.67 3.26
CA MET A 211 -15.47 11.83 2.36
C MET A 211 -15.77 10.59 1.51
N ARG A 212 -14.78 9.70 1.30
CA ARG A 212 -14.89 8.40 0.59
C ARG A 212 -15.63 8.44 -0.76
N ASN A 213 -15.54 9.56 -1.49
CA ASN A 213 -16.28 9.79 -2.74
C ASN A 213 -15.36 10.16 -3.92
N THR A 214 -15.94 10.30 -5.12
CA THR A 214 -15.19 10.59 -6.35
C THR A 214 -14.42 11.91 -6.30
N VAL A 215 -14.94 12.95 -5.63
CA VAL A 215 -14.26 14.25 -5.49
C VAL A 215 -12.98 14.10 -4.67
N SER A 216 -13.05 13.38 -3.55
CA SER A 216 -11.89 13.03 -2.73
C SER A 216 -10.86 12.23 -3.51
N CYS A 217 -11.29 11.18 -4.23
CA CYS A 217 -10.34 10.37 -5.00
C CYS A 217 -9.70 11.13 -6.18
N LYS A 218 -10.45 12.01 -6.85
CA LYS A 218 -9.92 12.92 -7.87
C LYS A 218 -8.82 13.80 -7.28
N PHE A 219 -9.13 14.46 -6.16
CA PHE A 219 -8.19 15.36 -5.50
C PHE A 219 -6.87 14.67 -5.14
N PHE A 220 -6.89 13.48 -4.54
CA PHE A 220 -5.66 12.75 -4.25
C PHE A 220 -4.93 12.26 -5.51
N ALA A 221 -5.63 11.78 -6.54
CA ALA A 221 -5.00 11.35 -7.78
C ALA A 221 -4.26 12.50 -8.50
N GLU A 222 -4.84 13.70 -8.49
CA GLU A 222 -4.27 14.87 -9.19
C GLU A 222 -3.24 15.63 -8.34
N ASN A 223 -3.36 15.63 -7.01
CA ASN A 223 -2.61 16.54 -6.14
C ASN A 223 -1.64 15.90 -5.14
N THR A 224 -1.68 14.58 -4.88
CA THR A 224 -0.77 13.96 -3.88
C THR A 224 0.70 14.28 -4.16
N ASN A 225 1.17 14.19 -5.41
CA ASN A 225 2.56 14.53 -5.77
C ASN A 225 2.88 16.01 -5.54
N ARG A 226 1.91 16.91 -5.79
CA ARG A 226 2.04 18.37 -5.54
C ARG A 226 2.15 18.65 -4.04
N ILE A 227 1.35 17.96 -3.23
CA ILE A 227 1.34 18.07 -1.77
C ILE A 227 2.64 17.50 -1.17
N LEU A 228 3.11 16.34 -1.63
CA LEU A 228 4.41 15.77 -1.25
C LEU A 228 5.56 16.74 -1.53
N PHE A 229 5.59 17.32 -2.74
CA PHE A 229 6.60 18.30 -3.15
C PHE A 229 6.65 19.52 -2.22
N ILE A 230 5.52 20.21 -1.99
CA ILE A 230 5.49 21.39 -1.11
C ILE A 230 5.73 21.04 0.37
N SER A 231 5.44 19.79 0.77
CA SER A 231 5.77 19.27 2.11
C SER A 231 7.25 18.91 2.29
N ASN A 232 8.04 18.88 1.21
CA ASN A 232 9.38 18.29 1.19
C ASN A 232 9.40 16.86 1.79
N ILE A 233 8.44 16.05 1.34
CA ILE A 233 8.28 14.62 1.68
C ILE A 233 8.41 13.81 0.39
N PRO A 234 9.30 12.81 0.31
CA PRO A 234 9.41 11.93 -0.85
C PRO A 234 8.19 11.01 -0.95
N SER A 235 7.86 10.55 -2.16
CA SER A 235 6.92 9.43 -2.31
C SER A 235 7.51 8.17 -1.67
N PHE A 236 6.66 7.43 -0.96
CA PHE A 236 6.94 6.11 -0.41
C PHE A 236 6.48 4.99 -1.34
N HIS A 237 5.90 5.30 -2.50
CA HIS A 237 5.53 4.29 -3.48
C HIS A 237 6.76 3.52 -3.97
N GLY A 238 6.67 2.19 -3.98
CA GLY A 238 7.75 1.28 -4.38
C GLY A 238 8.89 1.15 -3.36
N THR A 239 8.74 1.69 -2.15
CA THR A 239 9.71 1.49 -1.06
C THR A 239 9.58 0.09 -0.45
N THR A 240 10.72 -0.48 -0.04
CA THR A 240 10.76 -1.75 0.71
C THR A 240 10.83 -1.49 2.20
N TRP A 241 9.94 -2.16 2.92
CA TRP A 241 9.83 -2.20 4.37
C TRP A 241 10.16 -3.59 4.88
N THR A 242 10.63 -3.71 6.11
CA THR A 242 11.09 -4.96 6.71
C THR A 242 10.74 -5.04 8.19
N VAL A 243 10.51 -6.26 8.68
CA VAL A 243 10.32 -6.59 10.10
C VAL A 243 10.85 -7.99 10.37
N ASN A 244 11.49 -8.18 11.53
CA ASN A 244 11.96 -9.50 11.98
C ASN A 244 10.77 -10.31 12.53
N ILE A 245 10.78 -11.63 12.31
CA ILE A 245 9.67 -12.55 12.64
C ILE A 245 9.98 -13.42 13.86
#